data_AF-A0A9E0AVD6-F1
#
_entry.id   AF-A0A9E0AVD6-F1
#
_cell.length_a   1.000
_cell.length_b   1.000
_cell.length_c   1.000
_cell.angle_alpha   90.00
_cell.angle_beta   90.00
_cell.angle_gamma   90.00
#
_symmetry.space_group_name_H-M   'P 1'
#
loop_
_entity.id
_entity.type
_entity.pdbx_description
1 polymer ?
#
loop_
_entity_poly.entity_id
_entity_poly.type
_entity_poly.pdbx_seq_one_letter_code
_entity_poly.pdbx_strand_id
1 'polypeptide(L)'
;LGWIAFLNIIGNVLAFIPFGIFVPWLSNGRINVFATFAYGFALSLTIETGQLICKVGCFDVDDLVLNVLGALCGYAVYAIAYRIVKMFSKKDR
;
A
#
# COMPACT_ATOMS: atom_id res chain seq x y z
N LEU A 1 6.57 -22.78 -12.72
CA LEU A 1 6.95 -22.39 -11.33
C LEU A 1 7.21 -20.88 -11.22
N GLY A 2 8.12 -20.28 -12.01
CA GLY A 2 8.42 -18.84 -11.92
C GLY A 2 7.26 -17.88 -12.24
N TRP A 3 6.34 -18.24 -13.14
CA TRP A 3 5.18 -17.40 -13.48
C TRP A 3 4.22 -17.18 -12.30
N ILE A 4 4.03 -18.19 -11.46
CA ILE A 4 3.13 -18.13 -10.30
C ILE A 4 3.75 -17.24 -9.21
N ALA A 5 5.06 -17.37 -8.98
CA ALA A 5 5.79 -16.50 -8.07
C ALA A 5 5.75 -15.03 -8.53
N PHE A 6 5.90 -14.78 -9.84
CA PHE A 6 5.78 -13.43 -10.39
C PHE A 6 4.40 -12.81 -10.20
N LEU A 7 3.34 -13.61 -10.39
CA LEU A 7 1.96 -13.17 -10.13
C LEU A 7 1.70 -12.90 -8.65
N ASN A 8 2.28 -13.67 -7.73
CA ASN A 8 2.19 -13.38 -6.29
C ASN A 8 2.85 -12.05 -5.95
N ILE A 9 4.08 -11.82 -6.44
CA ILE A 9 4.81 -10.58 -6.21
C ILE A 9 4.01 -9.38 -6.70
N ILE A 10 3.53 -9.43 -7.95
CA ILE A 10 2.74 -8.35 -8.53
C ILE A 10 1.39 -8.21 -7.83
N GLY A 11 0.71 -9.31 -7.54
CA GLY A 11 -0.59 -9.32 -6.88
C GLY A 11 -0.56 -8.66 -5.51
N ASN A 12 0.45 -8.99 -4.71
CA ASN A 12 0.68 -8.43 -3.37
C ASN A 12 0.93 -6.92 -3.43
N VAL A 13 1.84 -6.47 -4.30
CA VAL A 13 2.09 -5.03 -4.50
C VAL A 13 0.84 -4.30 -4.99
N LEU A 14 0.18 -4.82 -6.04
CA LEU A 14 -1.00 -4.19 -6.65
C LEU A 14 -2.18 -4.11 -5.68
N ALA A 15 -2.36 -5.10 -4.81
CA ALA A 15 -3.42 -5.09 -3.80
C ALA A 15 -3.24 -3.98 -2.76
N PHE A 16 -1.98 -3.62 -2.45
CA PHE A 16 -1.66 -2.59 -1.46
C PHE A 16 -1.60 -1.16 -2.02
N ILE A 17 -1.49 -0.98 -3.34
CA ILE A 17 -1.58 0.36 -3.97
C ILE A 17 -2.90 1.09 -3.65
N PRO A 18 -4.10 0.51 -3.88
CA PRO A 18 -5.35 1.19 -3.56
C PRO A 18 -5.46 1.48 -2.06
N PHE A 19 -4.96 0.58 -1.20
CA PHE A 19 -4.88 0.83 0.24
C PHE A 19 -4.00 2.04 0.57
N GLY A 20 -2.81 2.14 -0.03
CA GLY A 20 -1.88 3.25 0.13
C GLY A 20 -2.43 4.61 -0.33
N ILE A 21 -3.34 4.61 -1.31
CA ILE A 21 -4.09 5.80 -1.75
C ILE A 21 -5.21 6.13 -0.77
N PHE A 22 -5.93 5.12 -0.27
CA PHE A 22 -7.11 5.29 0.56
C PHE A 22 -6.80 5.85 1.94
N VAL A 23 -5.68 5.44 2.55
CA VAL A 23 -5.22 5.91 3.87
C VAL A 23 -5.10 7.44 3.95
N PRO A 24 -4.33 8.12 3.09
CA PRO A 24 -4.25 9.58 3.10
C PRO A 24 -5.53 10.24 2.58
N TRP A 25 -6.32 9.58 1.72
CA TRP A 25 -7.59 10.12 1.23
C TRP A 25 -8.63 10.23 2.35
N LEU A 26 -8.82 9.19 3.16
CA LEU A 26 -9.75 9.17 4.30
C LEU A 26 -9.38 10.20 5.38
N SER A 27 -8.10 10.56 5.47
CA SER A 27 -7.60 11.54 6.43
C SER A 27 -7.45 12.95 5.85
N ASN A 28 -8.05 13.24 4.69
CA ASN A 28 -7.94 14.51 3.98
C ASN A 28 -6.48 14.97 3.75
N GLY A 29 -5.54 14.04 3.60
CA GLY A 29 -4.12 14.33 3.41
C GLY A 29 -3.37 14.73 4.68
N ARG A 30 -3.94 14.53 5.89
CA ARG A 30 -3.23 14.77 7.16
C ARG A 30 -2.23 13.66 7.53
N ILE A 31 -2.35 12.48 6.91
CA ILE A 31 -1.48 11.35 7.21
C ILE A 31 -0.15 11.48 6.45
N ASN A 32 0.94 11.39 7.21
CA ASN A 32 2.31 11.38 6.68
C ASN A 32 2.69 9.99 6.13
N VAL A 33 3.68 9.97 5.24
CA VAL A 33 4.23 8.73 4.67
C VAL A 33 4.60 7.68 5.73
N PHE A 34 5.11 8.10 6.90
CA PHE A 34 5.44 7.21 8.02
C PHE A 34 4.21 6.50 8.60
N ALA A 35 3.07 7.18 8.67
CA ALA A 35 1.85 6.56 9.14
C ALA A 35 1.27 5.63 8.08
N THR A 36 1.35 5.96 6.78
CA THR A 36 1.01 4.99 5.71
C THR A 36 1.93 3.77 5.74
N PHE A 37 3.22 3.94 6.00
CA PHE A 37 4.15 2.83 6.24
C PHE A 37 3.71 1.99 7.44
N ALA A 38 3.41 2.60 8.58
CA ALA A 38 2.99 1.87 9.78
C ALA A 38 1.68 1.10 9.56
N TYR A 39 0.69 1.70 8.90
CA TYR A 39 -0.56 1.03 8.55
C TYR A 39 -0.35 -0.10 7.53
N GLY A 40 0.46 0.14 6.50
CA GLY A 40 0.82 -0.87 5.50
C GLY A 40 1.55 -2.05 6.14
N PHE A 41 2.51 -1.79 7.03
CA PHE A 41 3.26 -2.79 7.76
C PHE A 41 2.37 -3.59 8.72
N ALA A 42 1.50 -2.92 9.48
CA ALA A 42 0.56 -3.58 10.38
C ALA A 42 -0.45 -4.46 9.63
N LEU A 43 -1.00 -3.99 8.51
CA LEU A 43 -1.89 -4.81 7.68
C LEU A 43 -1.16 -6.00 7.08
N SER A 44 0.03 -5.77 6.52
CA SER A 44 0.84 -6.82 5.91
C SER A 44 1.21 -7.91 6.94
N LEU A 45 1.65 -7.51 8.14
CA LEU A 45 1.85 -8.43 9.26
C LEU A 45 0.60 -9.23 9.62
N THR A 46 -0.56 -8.58 9.62
CA THR A 46 -1.84 -9.22 9.95
C THR A 46 -2.20 -10.29 8.91
N ILE A 47 -1.98 -10.01 7.62
CA ILE A 47 -2.24 -10.95 6.53
C ILE A 47 -1.31 -12.16 6.63
N GLU A 48 0.00 -11.93 6.73
CA GLU A 48 1.01 -13.00 6.83
C GLU A 48 0.79 -13.87 8.09
N THR A 49 0.50 -13.23 9.22
CA THR A 49 0.21 -13.94 10.48
C THR A 49 -1.11 -14.72 10.37
N GLY A 50 -2.12 -14.16 9.71
CA GLY A 50 -3.39 -14.83 9.45
C GLY A 50 -3.21 -16.06 8.56
N GLN A 51 -2.40 -15.97 7.50
CA GLN A 51 -2.07 -17.10 6.62
C GLN A 51 -1.36 -18.23 7.37
N LEU A 52 -0.43 -17.88 8.29
CA LEU A 52 0.26 -18.83 9.15
C LEU A 52 -0.69 -19.53 10.13
N ILE A 53 -1.57 -18.79 10.80
CA ILE A 53 -2.54 -19.34 11.77
C ILE A 53 -3.59 -20.22 11.07
N CYS A 54 -4.13 -19.75 9.95
CA CYS A 54 -5.14 -20.47 9.18
C CYS A 54 -4.55 -21.66 8.39
N LYS A 55 -3.23 -21.89 8.45
CA LYS A 55 -2.51 -22.93 7.69
C LYS A 55 -2.77 -22.88 6.18
N VAL A 56 -3.08 -21.70 5.66
CA VAL A 56 -3.27 -21.47 4.22
C VAL A 56 -1.91 -21.26 3.53
N GLY A 57 -0.87 -20.86 4.27
CA GLY A 57 0.48 -20.64 3.76
C GLY A 57 1.56 -20.58 4.85
N CYS A 58 2.79 -20.30 4.42
CA CYS A 58 3.92 -19.95 5.29
C CYS A 58 3.91 -18.44 5.54
N PHE A 59 4.61 -17.99 6.59
CA PHE A 59 4.89 -16.57 6.77
C PHE A 59 6.01 -16.18 5.80
N ASP A 60 5.70 -15.34 4.82
CA ASP A 60 6.62 -14.93 3.76
C ASP A 60 7.02 -13.45 3.96
N VAL A 61 8.25 -13.25 4.46
CA VAL A 61 8.80 -11.91 4.73
C VAL A 61 8.91 -11.07 3.46
N ASP A 62 9.15 -11.71 2.31
CA ASP A 62 9.24 -11.01 1.03
C ASP A 62 7.89 -10.37 0.65
N ASP A 63 6.79 -11.10 0.85
CA ASP A 63 5.44 -10.61 0.62
C ASP A 63 5.10 -9.47 1.60
N LEU A 64 5.60 -9.57 2.84
CA LEU A 64 5.47 -8.50 3.81
C LEU A 64 6.08 -7.18 3.31
N VAL A 65 7.30 -7.25 2.80
CA VAL A 65 8.04 -6.10 2.27
C VAL A 65 7.37 -5.56 1.01
N LEU A 66 6.97 -6.44 0.10
CA LEU A 66 6.31 -6.06 -1.16
C LEU A 66 4.99 -5.32 -0.93
N ASN A 67 4.18 -5.77 0.01
CA ASN A 67 2.93 -5.12 0.41
C ASN A 67 3.18 -3.72 0.97
N VAL A 68 4.20 -3.55 1.81
CA VAL A 68 4.59 -2.23 2.35
C VAL A 68 5.07 -1.30 1.23
N LEU A 69 5.85 -1.81 0.27
CA LEU A 69 6.27 -1.06 -0.91
C LEU A 69 5.06 -0.65 -1.77
N GLY A 70 4.09 -1.55 -1.98
CA GLY A 70 2.84 -1.25 -2.66
C GLY A 70 2.06 -0.11 -2.00
N ALA A 71 1.96 -0.11 -0.67
CA ALA A 71 1.31 0.95 0.09
C ALA A 71 2.05 2.30 -0.05
N LEU A 72 3.38 2.30 -0.03
CA LEU A 72 4.18 3.50 -0.26
C LEU A 72 4.05 4.02 -1.70
N CYS A 73 4.02 3.14 -2.69
CA CYS A 73 3.74 3.49 -4.08
C CYS A 73 2.35 4.14 -4.22
N GLY A 74 1.32 3.56 -3.60
CA GLY A 74 -0.02 4.13 -3.54
C GLY A 74 -0.03 5.53 -2.91
N TYR A 75 0.68 5.72 -1.80
CA TYR A 75 0.82 7.04 -1.18
C TYR A 75 1.47 8.06 -2.11
N ALA A 76 2.55 7.67 -2.81
CA ALA A 76 3.23 8.55 -3.75
C ALA A 76 2.30 8.99 -4.90
N VAL A 77 1.51 8.05 -5.44
CA VAL A 77 0.48 8.35 -6.46
C VAL A 77 -0.55 9.34 -5.92
N TYR A 78 -1.08 9.11 -4.70
CA TYR A 78 -2.01 10.05 -4.05
C TYR A 78 -1.38 11.42 -3.85
N ALA A 79 -0.15 11.50 -3.35
CA ALA A 79 0.53 12.75 -3.07
C ALA A 79 0.73 13.58 -4.35
N ILE A 80 1.12 12.94 -5.46
CA ILE A 80 1.26 13.58 -6.77
C ILE A 80 -0.10 14.08 -7.26
N ALA A 81 -1.13 13.23 -7.25
CA ALA A 81 -2.48 13.60 -7.68
C ALA A 81 -3.06 14.76 -6.86
N TYR A 82 -2.93 14.70 -5.53
CA TYR A 82 -3.38 15.75 -4.61
C TYR A 82 -2.67 17.08 -4.87
N ARG A 83 -1.35 17.05 -5.12
CA ARG A 83 -0.58 18.25 -5.50
C ARG A 83 -1.08 18.84 -6.81
N ILE A 84 -1.31 18.03 -7.84
CA ILE A 84 -1.80 18.47 -9.15
C ILE A 84 -3.16 19.15 -9.01
N VAL A 85 -4.14 18.48 -8.38
CA VAL A 85 -5.49 19.03 -8.18
C VAL A 85 -5.44 20.35 -7.41
N LYS A 86 -4.63 20.42 -6.35
CA LYS A 86 -4.46 21.65 -5.56
C LYS A 86 -3.81 22.79 -6.35
N MET A 87 -2.89 22.49 -7.29
CA MET A 87 -2.31 23.51 -8.18
C MET A 87 -3.37 24.10 -9.12
N PHE A 88 -4.25 23.28 -9.70
CA PHE A 88 -5.33 23.75 -10.55
C PHE A 88 -6.36 24.59 -9.78
N SER A 89 -6.82 24.13 -8.60
CA SER A 89 -7.77 24.90 -7.80
C SER A 89 -7.23 26.25 -7.30
N LYS A 90 -5.90 26.43 -7.22
CA LYS A 90 -5.30 27.71 -6.87
C LYS A 90 -5.17 28.66 -8.06
N LYS A 91 -5.22 28.15 -9.30
CA LYS A 91 -5.08 28.95 -10.52
C LYS A 91 -6.40 29.60 -10.98
N ASP A 92 -7.55 29.04 -10.56
CA ASP A 92 -8.88 29.58 -10.82
C ASP A 92 -9.38 30.59 -9.75
N ARG A 93 -8.56 30.91 -8.73
CA ARG A 93 -8.84 31.98 -7.74
C ARG A 93 -7.86 33.13 -7.90
#